data_AF-A0A6P0SM61-F1
#
_entry.id   AF-A0A6P0SM61-F1
#
_cell.length_a   1.000
_cell.length_b   1.000
_cell.length_c   1.000
_cell.angle_alpha   90.00
_cell.angle_beta   90.00
_cell.angle_gamma   90.00
#
_symmetry.space_group_name_H-M   'P 1'
#
loop_
_entity.id
_entity.type
_entity.pdbx_description
1 polymer ?
#
loop_
_entity_poly.entity_id
_entity_poly.type
_entity_poly.pdbx_seq_one_letter_code
_entity_poly.pdbx_strand_id
1 'polypeptide(L)'
;MGLERFKVIQFSMGRQVGAKLLKAFDSRLTYALNSTINYTINYTVARWSEDELAVLLEDINDVSEGSLVAEQICASLRTPFSIDDHQIFLSANIGIASNDRNDYQASALLDNASLALYRAKMESNTGYQLFTPAMRTRSAERLQLEDSLRLGIKRQELRLYYQPIVSLETPTLAGFEALVRWEHP
;
A
#
# COMPACT_ATOMS: atom_id res chain seq x y z
N MET A 1 5.72 -6.01 1.87
CA MET A 1 6.07 -4.99 0.85
C MET A 1 5.51 -5.42 -0.48
N GLY A 2 4.95 -4.49 -1.26
CA GLY A 2 4.43 -4.77 -2.61
C GLY A 2 4.96 -3.75 -3.62
N LEU A 3 5.47 -4.24 -4.76
CA LEU A 3 5.99 -3.44 -5.86
C LEU A 3 4.85 -2.83 -6.66
N GLU A 4 4.87 -1.51 -6.82
CA GLU A 4 3.82 -0.83 -7.57
C GLU A 4 4.02 -1.00 -9.08
N ARG A 5 2.92 -1.25 -9.79
CA ARG A 5 2.86 -1.33 -11.26
C ARG A 5 3.83 -2.35 -11.89
N PHE A 6 4.44 -3.24 -11.12
CA PHE A 6 5.40 -4.23 -11.65
C PHE A 6 4.80 -5.07 -12.79
N LYS A 7 3.59 -5.59 -12.60
CA LYS A 7 2.88 -6.36 -13.64
C LYS A 7 2.61 -5.54 -14.91
N VAL A 8 2.33 -4.24 -14.78
CA VAL A 8 2.14 -3.33 -15.92
C VAL A 8 3.44 -3.14 -16.69
N ILE A 9 4.56 -2.99 -15.98
CA ILE A 9 5.90 -2.91 -16.57
C ILE A 9 6.22 -4.21 -17.31
N GLN A 10 6.01 -5.36 -16.66
CA GLN A 10 6.28 -6.68 -17.26
C GLN A 10 5.40 -6.96 -18.48
N PHE A 11 4.14 -6.54 -18.47
CA PHE A 11 3.24 -6.67 -19.61
C PHE A 11 3.67 -5.76 -20.77
N SER A 12 4.06 -4.52 -20.47
CA SER A 12 4.44 -3.52 -21.48
C SER A 12 5.82 -3.75 -22.09
N MET A 13 6.79 -4.24 -21.31
CA MET A 13 8.20 -4.33 -21.68
C MET A 13 8.70 -5.77 -21.81
N GLY A 14 7.85 -6.76 -21.54
CA GLY A 14 8.15 -8.17 -21.66
C GLY A 14 8.77 -8.80 -20.42
N ARG A 15 8.64 -10.13 -20.32
CA ARG A 15 9.07 -10.91 -19.15
C ARG A 15 10.58 -10.81 -18.87
N GLN A 16 11.41 -10.66 -19.91
CA GLN A 16 12.86 -10.57 -19.76
C GLN A 16 13.28 -9.26 -19.07
N VAL A 17 12.68 -8.13 -19.45
CA VAL A 17 12.92 -6.83 -18.78
C VAL A 17 12.41 -6.89 -17.34
N GLY A 18 11.23 -7.47 -17.11
CA GLY A 18 10.69 -7.68 -15.76
C GLY A 18 11.63 -8.51 -14.87
N ALA A 19 12.20 -9.60 -15.38
CA ALA A 19 13.14 -10.43 -14.63
C ALA A 19 14.45 -9.71 -14.30
N LYS A 20 14.99 -8.90 -15.24
CA LYS A 20 16.16 -8.05 -14.98
C LYS A 20 15.86 -6.99 -13.93
N LEU A 21 14.69 -6.37 -14.01
CA LEU A 21 14.23 -5.38 -13.04
C LEU A 21 14.13 -5.98 -11.63
N LEU A 22 13.57 -7.18 -11.48
CA LEU A 22 13.52 -7.86 -10.18
C LEU A 22 14.91 -8.14 -9.60
N LYS A 23 15.87 -8.61 -10.41
CA LYS A 23 17.25 -8.82 -9.94
C LYS A 23 17.93 -7.52 -9.50
N ALA A 24 17.71 -6.44 -10.24
CA ALA A 24 18.26 -5.14 -9.90
C ALA A 24 17.60 -4.57 -8.63
N PHE A 25 16.28 -4.75 -8.49
CA PHE A 25 15.52 -4.42 -7.29
C PHE A 25 16.06 -5.18 -6.07
N ASP A 26 16.25 -6.50 -6.17
CA ASP A 26 16.76 -7.33 -5.07
C ASP A 26 18.15 -6.88 -4.63
N SER A 27 19.04 -6.61 -5.59
CA SER A 27 20.39 -6.11 -5.30
C SER A 27 20.35 -4.77 -4.56
N ARG A 28 19.46 -3.86 -4.98
CA ARG A 28 19.30 -2.55 -4.34
C ARG A 28 18.67 -2.65 -2.96
N LEU A 29 17.67 -3.51 -2.80
CA LEU A 29 17.03 -3.79 -1.51
C LEU A 29 18.05 -4.32 -0.51
N THR A 30 18.85 -5.33 -0.88
CA THR A 30 19.90 -5.87 -0.02
C THR A 30 20.93 -4.79 0.35
N TYR A 31 21.33 -3.95 -0.59
CA TYR A 31 22.22 -2.82 -0.29
C TYR A 31 21.60 -1.85 0.71
N ALA A 32 20.35 -1.43 0.51
CA ALA A 32 19.63 -0.52 1.40
C ALA A 32 19.45 -1.11 2.81
N LEU A 33 19.16 -2.41 2.92
CA LEU A 33 19.08 -3.11 4.19
C LEU A 33 20.44 -3.12 4.91
N ASN A 34 21.50 -3.53 4.21
CA ASN A 34 22.85 -3.57 4.79
C ASN A 34 23.35 -2.19 5.24
N SER A 35 23.07 -1.13 4.47
CA SER A 35 23.49 0.23 4.83
C SER A 35 22.73 0.81 6.01
N THR A 36 21.50 0.36 6.24
CA THR A 36 20.62 0.90 7.28
C THR A 36 20.81 0.17 8.62
N ILE A 37 21.00 -1.14 8.56
CA ILE A 37 20.93 -2.02 9.73
C ILE A 37 22.31 -2.24 10.42
N ASN A 38 23.42 -1.93 9.74
CA ASN A 38 24.78 -1.87 10.32
C ASN A 38 25.16 -3.06 11.25
N TYR A 39 24.95 -4.29 10.81
CA TYR A 39 25.28 -5.54 11.54
C TYR A 39 24.66 -5.71 12.95
N THR A 40 23.80 -4.79 13.40
CA THR A 40 23.19 -4.84 14.75
C THR A 40 21.87 -5.61 14.76
N ILE A 41 21.11 -5.58 13.66
CA ILE A 41 19.80 -6.24 13.55
C ILE A 41 19.92 -7.36 12.52
N ASN A 42 19.48 -8.57 12.86
CA ASN A 42 19.40 -9.65 11.88
C ASN A 42 18.15 -9.43 11.00
N TYR A 43 18.28 -9.73 9.71
CA TYR A 43 17.14 -9.63 8.81
C TYR A 43 17.05 -10.82 7.87
N THR A 44 15.80 -11.19 7.56
CA THR A 44 15.48 -12.20 6.56
C THR A 44 14.58 -11.59 5.50
N VAL A 45 14.92 -11.77 4.22
CA VAL A 45 14.07 -11.37 3.09
C VAL A 45 13.50 -12.62 2.43
N ALA A 46 12.19 -12.67 2.25
CA ALA A 46 11.50 -13.72 1.54
C ALA A 46 10.62 -13.12 0.44
N ARG A 47 10.68 -13.67 -0.77
CA ARG A 47 9.74 -13.31 -1.83
C ARG A 47 8.45 -14.11 -1.64
N TRP A 48 7.34 -13.41 -1.45
CA TRP A 48 6.02 -14.01 -1.20
C TRP A 48 5.25 -14.27 -2.50
N SER A 49 5.43 -13.39 -3.49
CA SER A 49 4.85 -13.51 -4.83
C SER A 49 5.74 -12.81 -5.88
N GLU A 50 5.30 -12.71 -7.14
CA GLU A 50 6.06 -12.01 -8.18
C GLU A 50 6.36 -10.55 -7.83
N ASP A 51 5.38 -9.86 -7.24
CA ASP A 51 5.43 -8.44 -6.88
C ASP A 51 5.41 -8.17 -5.37
N GLU A 52 5.40 -9.20 -4.52
CA GLU A 52 5.38 -9.04 -3.06
C GLU A 52 6.52 -9.75 -2.35
N LEU A 53 7.02 -9.09 -1.30
CA LEU A 53 8.12 -9.55 -0.47
C LEU A 53 7.80 -9.31 1.01
N ALA A 54 8.29 -10.21 1.85
CA ALA A 54 8.36 -10.07 3.30
C ALA A 54 9.80 -9.77 3.72
N VAL A 55 9.94 -8.84 4.66
CA VAL A 55 11.21 -8.55 5.35
C VAL A 55 10.93 -8.74 6.83
N LEU A 56 11.65 -9.67 7.45
CA LEU A 56 11.65 -9.89 8.89
C LEU A 56 12.87 -9.18 9.47
N LEU A 57 12.65 -8.34 10.46
CA LEU A 57 13.70 -7.77 11.30
C LEU A 57 13.61 -8.47 12.66
N GLU A 58 14.72 -9.02 13.12
CA GLU A 58 14.81 -9.79 14.36
C GLU A 58 15.52 -8.96 15.43
N ASP A 59 15.14 -9.15 16.70
CA ASP A 59 15.75 -8.48 17.85
C ASP A 59 15.75 -6.94 17.75
N ILE A 60 14.71 -6.36 17.16
CA ILE A 60 14.51 -4.92 17.13
C ILE A 60 14.16 -4.39 18.53
N ASN A 61 14.70 -3.23 18.89
CA ASN A 61 14.42 -2.61 20.20
C ASN A 61 13.08 -1.84 20.20
N ASP A 62 12.74 -1.25 19.06
CA ASP A 62 11.56 -0.41 18.90
C ASP A 62 11.05 -0.46 17.45
N VAL A 63 9.73 -0.33 17.29
CA VAL A 63 9.08 -0.35 15.98
C VAL A 63 9.50 0.79 15.04
N SER A 64 10.05 1.87 15.61
CA SER A 64 10.69 2.94 14.84
C SER A 64 11.89 2.46 14.02
N GLU A 65 12.61 1.42 14.45
CA GLU A 65 13.69 0.81 13.67
C GLU A 65 13.13 0.23 12.35
N GLY A 66 11.98 -0.47 12.42
CA GLY A 66 11.28 -0.95 11.24
C GLY A 66 10.76 0.18 10.34
N SER A 67 10.33 1.29 10.94
CA SER A 67 9.88 2.48 10.20
C SER A 67 11.04 3.15 9.46
N LEU A 68 12.20 3.26 10.10
CA LEU A 68 13.42 3.81 9.50
C LEU A 68 13.93 2.94 8.35
N VAL A 69 13.90 1.61 8.51
CA VAL A 69 14.23 0.67 7.42
C VAL A 69 13.28 0.85 6.24
N ALA A 70 11.97 0.96 6.49
CA ALA A 70 10.99 1.18 5.43
C ALA A 70 11.22 2.51 4.69
N GLU A 71 11.53 3.59 5.42
CA GLU A 71 11.85 4.89 4.83
C GLU A 71 13.09 4.82 3.93
N GLN A 72 14.15 4.14 4.36
CA GLN A 72 15.38 3.97 3.57
C GLN A 72 15.14 3.11 2.32
N ILE A 73 14.35 2.04 2.43
CA ILE A 73 13.95 1.24 1.26
C ILE A 73 13.20 2.13 0.27
N CYS A 74 12.17 2.86 0.71
CA CYS A 74 11.40 3.76 -0.14
C CYS A 74 12.28 4.86 -0.78
N ALA A 75 13.22 5.43 -0.03
CA ALA A 75 14.16 6.41 -0.54
C ALA A 75 15.08 5.83 -1.63
N SER A 76 15.59 4.61 -1.44
CA SER A 76 16.46 3.93 -2.42
C SER A 76 15.76 3.66 -3.76
N LEU A 77 14.43 3.51 -3.74
CA LEU A 77 13.62 3.25 -4.92
C LEU A 77 13.29 4.52 -5.72
N ARG A 78 13.58 5.73 -5.20
CA ARG A 78 13.38 6.99 -5.94
C ARG A 78 14.30 7.11 -7.15
N THR A 79 15.48 6.50 -7.11
CA THR A 79 16.41 6.45 -8.24
C THR A 79 15.90 5.44 -9.28
N PRO A 80 15.88 5.76 -10.59
CA PRO A 80 15.43 4.81 -11.59
C PRO A 80 16.35 3.57 -11.68
N PHE A 81 15.82 2.49 -12.25
CA PHE A 81 16.57 1.30 -12.61
C PHE A 81 16.96 1.38 -14.08
N SER A 82 18.26 1.29 -14.37
CA SER A 82 18.77 1.20 -15.74
C SER A 82 18.75 -0.26 -16.17
N ILE A 83 17.79 -0.63 -17.02
CA ILE A 83 17.60 -1.99 -17.54
C ILE A 83 17.65 -1.92 -19.06
N ASP A 84 18.70 -2.48 -19.64
CA ASP A 84 19.00 -2.36 -21.08
C ASP A 84 19.01 -0.86 -21.47
N ASP A 85 18.20 -0.44 -22.45
CA ASP A 85 18.12 0.94 -22.91
C ASP A 85 17.04 1.77 -22.18
N HIS A 86 16.49 1.25 -21.07
CA HIS A 86 15.37 1.88 -20.36
C HIS A 86 15.75 2.37 -18.96
N GLN A 87 15.22 3.55 -18.61
CA GLN A 87 15.15 4.03 -17.23
C GLN A 87 13.75 3.74 -16.68
N ILE A 88 13.66 2.81 -15.74
CA ILE A 88 12.39 2.35 -15.19
C ILE A 88 12.25 2.85 -13.75
N PHE A 89 11.19 3.61 -13.47
CA PHE A 89 10.82 4.00 -12.13
C PHE A 89 9.98 2.89 -11.49
N LEU A 90 10.37 2.45 -10.31
CA LEU A 90 9.68 1.45 -9.53
C LEU A 90 9.54 1.95 -8.09
N SER A 91 8.34 1.91 -7.55
CA SER A 91 8.04 2.24 -6.16
C SER A 91 7.52 1.00 -5.43
N ALA A 92 7.47 1.07 -4.10
CA ALA A 92 6.91 0.02 -3.28
C ALA A 92 6.05 0.61 -2.15
N ASN A 93 5.03 -0.14 -1.75
CA ASN A 93 4.29 0.09 -0.52
C ASN A 93 4.71 -0.93 0.53
N ILE A 94 4.87 -0.50 1.79
CA ILE A 94 5.37 -1.33 2.88
C ILE A 94 4.36 -1.33 4.04
N GLY A 95 3.89 -2.49 4.45
CA GLY A 95 3.16 -2.65 5.71
C GLY A 95 4.10 -3.14 6.79
N ILE A 96 4.12 -2.48 7.93
CA ILE A 96 4.97 -2.81 9.07
C ILE A 96 4.09 -3.31 10.20
N ALA A 97 4.48 -4.40 10.84
CA ALA A 97 3.90 -4.83 12.11
C ALA A 97 5.04 -5.26 13.03
N SER A 98 4.98 -4.82 14.28
CA SER A 98 5.85 -5.30 15.36
C SER A 98 5.00 -6.07 16.36
N ASN A 99 5.67 -6.90 17.15
CA ASN A 99 5.06 -7.48 18.33
C ASN A 99 6.09 -7.56 19.46
N ASP A 100 5.68 -7.06 20.63
CA ASP A 100 6.54 -6.93 21.80
C ASP A 100 6.18 -7.99 22.87
N ARG A 101 5.32 -8.96 22.56
CA ARG A 101 4.77 -9.93 23.51
C ARG A 101 5.15 -11.38 23.20
N ASN A 102 5.46 -12.13 24.25
CA ASN A 102 5.93 -13.53 24.22
C ASN A 102 4.90 -14.59 23.77
N ASP A 103 3.68 -14.22 23.38
CA ASP A 103 2.55 -15.13 23.14
C ASP A 103 2.09 -15.23 21.68
N TYR A 104 2.96 -14.93 20.70
CA TYR A 104 2.52 -14.70 19.32
C TYR A 104 2.53 -15.91 18.37
N GLN A 105 1.57 -15.87 17.46
CA GLN A 105 1.45 -16.74 16.28
C GLN A 105 2.02 -15.99 15.06
N ALA A 106 2.93 -16.61 14.32
CA ALA A 106 3.53 -16.01 13.11
C ALA A 106 2.48 -15.54 12.09
N SER A 107 1.37 -16.28 11.96
CA SER A 107 0.24 -15.92 11.09
C SER A 107 -0.38 -14.57 11.46
N ALA A 108 -0.57 -14.28 12.74
CA ALA A 108 -1.17 -13.02 13.18
C ALA A 108 -0.29 -11.81 12.85
N LEU A 109 1.04 -11.96 12.90
CA LEU A 109 1.98 -10.90 12.55
C LEU A 109 1.95 -10.63 11.03
N LEU A 110 1.91 -11.69 10.22
CA LEU A 110 1.77 -11.59 8.78
C LEU A 110 0.44 -10.93 8.37
N ASP A 111 -0.66 -11.29 9.04
CA ASP A 111 -1.97 -10.67 8.80
C ASP A 111 -1.96 -9.18 9.14
N ASN A 112 -1.34 -8.80 10.26
CA ASN A 112 -1.18 -7.40 10.66
C ASN A 112 -0.36 -6.61 9.64
N ALA A 113 0.78 -7.15 9.20
CA ALA A 113 1.63 -6.53 8.20
C ALA A 113 0.91 -6.41 6.84
N SER A 114 0.12 -7.41 6.46
CA SER A 114 -0.69 -7.40 5.24
C SER A 114 -1.78 -6.33 5.28
N LEU A 115 -2.40 -6.14 6.45
CA LEU A 115 -3.41 -5.09 6.63
C LEU A 115 -2.81 -3.69 6.56
N ALA A 116 -1.64 -3.50 7.16
CA ALA A 116 -0.88 -2.26 7.06
C ALA A 116 -0.44 -2.01 5.61
N LEU A 117 -0.01 -3.05 4.88
CA LEU A 117 0.35 -2.95 3.46
C LEU A 117 -0.85 -2.53 2.61
N TYR A 118 -2.03 -3.11 2.86
CA TYR A 118 -3.25 -2.70 2.19
C TYR A 118 -3.56 -1.22 2.42
N ARG A 119 -3.40 -0.72 3.65
CA ARG A 119 -3.54 0.71 3.97
C ARG A 119 -2.52 1.57 3.24
N ALA A 120 -1.25 1.16 3.21
CA ALA A 120 -0.21 1.85 2.46
C ALA A 120 -0.55 1.96 0.96
N LYS A 121 -1.15 0.92 0.36
CA LYS A 121 -1.61 0.95 -1.05
C LYS A 121 -2.78 1.91 -1.29
N MET A 122 -3.58 2.24 -0.28
CA MET A 122 -4.71 3.17 -0.41
C MET A 122 -4.34 4.63 -0.15
N GLU A 123 -3.28 4.88 0.62
CA GLU A 123 -2.88 6.21 1.04
C GLU A 123 -1.70 6.71 0.21
N SER A 124 -1.82 7.89 -0.38
CA SER A 124 -0.86 8.41 -1.38
C SER A 124 0.43 8.99 -0.79
N ASN A 125 0.63 8.97 0.53
CA ASN A 125 1.50 9.96 1.18
C ASN A 125 2.81 9.45 1.80
N THR A 126 2.97 8.15 2.06
CA THR A 126 4.12 7.68 2.86
C THR A 126 4.87 6.48 2.30
N GLY A 127 4.31 5.73 1.34
CA GLY A 127 4.94 4.50 0.84
C GLY A 127 5.11 3.38 1.90
N TYR A 128 4.79 3.66 3.16
CA TYR A 128 4.69 2.67 4.22
C TYR A 128 3.62 3.04 5.25
N GLN A 129 3.11 2.03 5.95
CA GLN A 129 2.17 2.20 7.06
C GLN A 129 2.50 1.25 8.20
N LEU A 130 2.35 1.76 9.42
CA LEU A 130 2.50 0.96 10.63
C LEU A 130 1.15 0.40 11.07
N PHE A 131 1.11 -0.90 11.33
CA PHE A 131 -0.08 -1.55 11.85
C PHE A 131 -0.53 -0.90 13.17
N THR A 132 -1.80 -0.55 13.23
CA THR A 132 -2.49 -0.21 14.49
C THR A 132 -3.72 -1.10 14.63
N PRO A 133 -4.13 -1.48 15.85
CA PRO A 133 -5.34 -2.27 16.06
C PRO A 133 -6.59 -1.66 15.41
N ALA A 134 -6.67 -0.32 15.33
CA ALA A 134 -7.74 0.40 14.64
C ALA A 134 -7.87 0.05 13.15
N MET A 135 -6.79 -0.40 12.49
CA MET A 135 -6.84 -0.85 11.10
C MET A 135 -7.70 -2.10 10.93
N ARG A 136 -7.75 -3.01 11.92
CA ARG A 136 -8.62 -4.20 11.88
C ARG A 136 -10.08 -3.78 11.88
N THR A 137 -10.47 -2.91 12.81
CA THR A 137 -11.83 -2.37 12.91
C THR A 137 -12.24 -1.68 11.62
N ARG A 138 -11.42 -0.76 11.11
CA ARG A 138 -11.72 0.00 9.88
C ARG A 138 -11.79 -0.88 8.63
N SER A 139 -11.14 -2.05 8.63
CA SER A 139 -11.18 -2.98 7.49
C SER A 139 -12.39 -3.90 7.55
N ALA A 140 -12.81 -4.31 8.75
CA ALA A 140 -14.09 -4.98 8.96
C ALA A 140 -15.27 -4.06 8.61
N GLU A 141 -15.24 -2.80 9.06
CA GLU A 141 -16.24 -1.78 8.71
C GLU A 141 -16.30 -1.55 7.19
N ARG A 142 -15.15 -1.52 6.51
CA ARG A 142 -15.09 -1.36 5.05
C ARG A 142 -15.75 -2.52 4.33
N LEU A 143 -15.47 -3.76 4.75
CA LEU A 143 -16.09 -4.95 4.17
C LEU A 143 -17.61 -4.94 4.40
N GLN A 144 -18.04 -4.64 5.62
CA GLN A 144 -19.45 -4.47 5.94
C GLN A 144 -20.11 -3.39 5.08
N LEU A 145 -19.46 -2.25 4.89
CA LEU A 145 -19.95 -1.17 4.03
C LEU A 145 -20.05 -1.61 2.56
N GLU A 146 -19.10 -2.39 2.05
CA GLU A 146 -19.13 -2.91 0.67
C GLU A 146 -20.26 -3.93 0.47
N ASP A 147 -20.47 -4.82 1.42
CA ASP A 147 -21.58 -5.78 1.40
C ASP A 147 -22.93 -5.08 1.53
N SER A 148 -23.04 -4.15 2.48
CA SER A 148 -24.23 -3.30 2.64
C SER A 148 -24.49 -2.49 1.38
N LEU A 149 -23.48 -1.93 0.69
CA LEU A 149 -23.67 -1.14 -0.52
C LEU A 149 -24.15 -2.00 -1.69
N ARG A 150 -23.59 -3.20 -1.87
CA ARG A 150 -24.07 -4.16 -2.88
C ARG A 150 -25.53 -4.51 -2.66
N LEU A 151 -25.93 -4.67 -1.39
CA LEU A 151 -27.30 -4.95 -1.01
C LEU A 151 -28.20 -3.71 -1.17
N GLY A 152 -27.72 -2.53 -0.79
CA GLY A 152 -28.41 -1.25 -0.90
C GLY A 152 -28.71 -0.86 -2.34
N ILE A 153 -27.81 -1.18 -3.28
CA ILE A 153 -28.09 -1.06 -4.72
C ILE A 153 -29.27 -1.96 -5.12
N LYS A 154 -29.28 -3.23 -4.70
CA LYS A 154 -30.39 -4.17 -4.98
C LYS A 154 -31.70 -3.73 -4.32
N ARG A 155 -31.61 -3.06 -3.16
CA ARG A 155 -32.75 -2.54 -2.39
C ARG A 155 -33.17 -1.12 -2.78
N GLN A 156 -32.51 -0.50 -3.76
CA GLN A 156 -32.78 0.87 -4.21
C GLN A 156 -32.63 1.93 -3.09
N GLU A 157 -31.67 1.73 -2.18
CA GLU A 157 -31.34 2.65 -1.07
C GLU A 157 -30.49 3.86 -1.53
N LEU A 158 -30.10 3.92 -2.80
CA LEU A 158 -29.38 5.06 -3.38
C LEU A 158 -30.36 6.08 -3.97
N ARG A 159 -30.22 7.34 -3.58
CA ARG A 159 -31.03 8.48 -4.05
C ARG A 159 -30.16 9.52 -4.74
N LEU A 160 -30.76 10.27 -5.66
CA LEU A 160 -30.13 11.44 -6.26
C LEU A 160 -30.63 12.70 -5.56
N TYR A 161 -29.69 13.47 -5.04
CA TYR A 161 -29.92 14.84 -4.56
C TYR A 161 -29.42 15.79 -5.65
N TYR A 162 -30.02 16.97 -5.75
CA TYR A 162 -29.67 17.96 -6.77
C TYR A 162 -29.22 19.25 -6.11
N GLN A 163 -27.97 19.64 -6.36
CA GLN A 163 -27.43 20.91 -5.88
C GLN A 163 -27.49 21.94 -7.02
N PRO A 164 -28.16 23.09 -6.82
CA PRO A 164 -28.27 24.12 -7.86
C PRO A 164 -26.92 24.82 -8.08
N ILE A 165 -26.63 25.10 -9.35
CA ILE A 165 -25.50 25.92 -9.79
C ILE A 165 -26.07 27.25 -10.30
N VAL A 166 -25.58 28.36 -9.78
CA VAL A 166 -26.02 29.72 -10.14
C VAL A 166 -24.94 30.46 -10.92
N SER A 167 -25.33 31.17 -11.97
CA SER A 167 -24.44 32.06 -12.71
C SER A 167 -24.13 33.30 -11.86
N LEU A 168 -22.85 33.66 -11.77
CA LEU A 168 -22.43 34.88 -11.06
C LEU A 168 -22.67 36.16 -11.89
N GLU A 169 -22.76 36.04 -13.21
CA GLU A 169 -22.94 37.18 -14.13
C GLU A 169 -24.41 37.63 -14.20
N THR A 170 -25.36 36.69 -14.17
CA THR A 170 -26.79 36.94 -14.39
C THR A 170 -27.69 36.64 -13.18
N PRO A 171 -27.11 36.33 -12.02
CA PRO A 171 -27.76 35.64 -10.88
C PRO A 171 -28.85 34.60 -11.18
N THR A 172 -28.84 33.94 -12.34
CA THR A 172 -29.85 32.94 -12.69
C THR A 172 -29.37 31.51 -12.43
N LEU A 173 -30.32 30.60 -12.27
CA LEU A 173 -30.06 29.16 -12.24
C LEU A 173 -29.41 28.71 -13.56
N ALA A 174 -28.21 28.13 -13.48
CA ALA A 174 -27.44 27.64 -14.62
C ALA A 174 -27.56 26.12 -14.81
N GLY A 175 -27.87 25.37 -13.75
CA GLY A 175 -28.04 23.92 -13.81
C GLY A 175 -28.07 23.27 -12.43
N PHE A 176 -27.90 21.95 -12.41
CA PHE A 176 -27.82 21.15 -11.18
C PHE A 176 -26.69 20.12 -11.26
N GLU A 177 -26.01 19.89 -10.14
CA GLU A 177 -25.15 18.72 -9.94
C GLU A 177 -25.97 17.59 -9.28
N ALA A 178 -25.93 16.40 -9.88
CA ALA A 178 -26.57 15.21 -9.33
C ALA A 178 -25.61 14.50 -8.36
N LEU A 179 -25.97 14.47 -7.09
CA LEU A 179 -25.17 13.92 -6.00
C LEU A 179 -25.84 12.66 -5.47
N VAL A 180 -25.17 11.51 -5.64
CA VAL A 180 -25.66 10.25 -5.07
C VAL A 180 -25.58 10.30 -3.54
N ARG A 181 -26.66 9.89 -2.88
CA ARG A 181 -26.77 9.71 -1.43
C ARG A 181 -27.24 8.30 -1.14
N TRP A 182 -26.75 7.72 -0.05
CA TRP A 182 -27.16 6.41 0.39
C TRP A 182 -27.97 6.53 1.68
N GLU A 183 -29.23 6.11 1.62
CA GLU A 183 -30.14 6.00 2.77
C GLU A 183 -29.90 4.67 3.48
N HIS A 184 -28.76 4.54 4.15
CA HIS A 184 -28.40 3.33 4.91
C HIS A 184 -29.25 3.21 6.19
N PRO A 185 -29.81 2.01 6.52
CA PRO A 185 -30.54 1.76 7.76
C PRO A 185 -29.69 1.87 9.04
#